data_AF-A0A957EQ57-F1
#
_entry.id   AF-A0A957EQ57-F1
#
_cell.length_a   1.000
_cell.length_b   1.000
_cell.length_c   1.000
_cell.angle_alpha   90.00
_cell.angle_beta   90.00
_cell.angle_gamma   90.00
#
_symmetry.space_group_name_H-M   'P 1'
#
loop_
_entity.id
_entity.type
_entity.pdbx_description
1 polymer ?
#
loop_
_entity_poly.entity_id
_entity_poly.type
_entity_poly.pdbx_seq_one_letter_code
_entity_poly.pdbx_strand_id
1 'polypeptide(L)'
;GVAGSTAEVDVIAIEPGPQGNVDANLINRIEGALATQLEVRNLEAMEGGAVRETTAVSEADQIRLRAQVLQYLQALATSEMTAQLTEREFLAQESLHVTQVASETYSHFLGEQTDTLTLEMRAELVGTAVDTSEAAGLLYEALAAQTPSGYTLVTDGLTFTVGEVVGVDENGRVTFEMIVNGFAAADLALDQPLVAISGQEAEVAAAYLYEQLPLRAVPVVDIWPLWFHRIPYLPTRIQVEIERGE
;
A
#
# COMPACT_ATOMS: atom_id res chain seq x y z
N GLY A 1 39.25 -35.36 70.85
CA GLY A 1 39.85 -34.98 69.57
C GLY A 1 41.02 -35.90 69.31
N VAL A 2 40.99 -36.62 68.20
CA VAL A 2 42.15 -37.39 67.73
C VAL A 2 42.97 -36.40 66.89
N ALA A 3 44.26 -36.24 67.17
CA ALA A 3 45.13 -35.44 66.32
C ALA A 3 45.18 -36.08 64.91
N GLY A 4 44.82 -35.34 63.88
CA GLY A 4 44.87 -35.78 62.48
C GLY A 4 43.56 -36.27 61.84
N SER A 5 42.38 -36.01 62.43
CA SER A 5 41.10 -36.28 61.75
C SER A 5 40.75 -35.20 60.73
N THR A 6 40.30 -35.58 59.53
CA THR A 6 39.77 -34.68 58.50
C THR A 6 38.24 -34.66 58.48
N ALA A 7 37.65 -33.55 58.05
CA ALA A 7 36.22 -33.40 57.84
C ALA A 7 35.97 -32.51 56.62
N GLU A 8 34.95 -32.84 55.82
CA GLU A 8 34.49 -32.01 54.71
C GLU A 8 33.41 -31.06 55.20
N VAL A 9 33.43 -29.83 54.69
CA VAL A 9 32.49 -28.76 55.03
C VAL A 9 32.09 -28.01 53.78
N ASP A 10 30.83 -27.59 53.71
CA ASP A 10 30.35 -26.72 52.65
C ASP A 10 30.84 -25.29 52.87
N VAL A 11 31.25 -24.63 51.79
CA VAL A 11 31.70 -23.24 51.79
C VAL A 11 30.91 -22.44 50.77
N ILE A 12 30.66 -21.17 51.09
CA ILE A 12 29.96 -20.23 50.21
C ILE A 12 30.84 -18.99 50.07
N ALA A 13 31.03 -18.53 48.85
CA ALA A 13 31.76 -17.29 48.59
C ALA A 13 31.03 -16.10 49.23
N ILE A 14 31.79 -15.23 49.90
CA ILE A 14 31.26 -14.00 50.50
C ILE A 14 30.81 -13.04 49.38
N GLU A 15 31.59 -12.95 48.31
CA GLU A 15 31.27 -12.17 47.12
C GLU A 15 30.80 -13.11 46.00
N PRO A 16 29.54 -12.99 45.54
CA PRO A 16 29.04 -13.79 44.43
C PRO A 16 29.62 -13.33 43.09
N GLY A 17 29.77 -14.26 42.16
CA GLY A 17 30.22 -13.99 40.78
C GLY A 17 31.51 -14.72 40.41
N PRO A 18 32.02 -14.54 39.19
CA PRO A 18 33.19 -15.27 38.69
C PRO A 18 34.44 -15.09 39.54
N GLN A 19 34.56 -13.97 40.24
CA GLN A 19 35.69 -13.66 41.13
C GLN A 19 35.71 -14.54 42.39
N GLY A 20 34.57 -15.12 42.78
CA GLY A 20 34.48 -16.07 43.89
C GLY A 20 34.90 -17.50 43.52
N ASN A 21 35.12 -17.77 42.23
CA ASN A 21 35.66 -19.06 41.79
C ASN A 21 37.16 -19.10 42.06
N VAL A 22 37.64 -20.21 42.62
CA VAL A 22 39.05 -20.38 42.98
C VAL A 22 39.55 -21.77 42.59
N ASP A 23 40.74 -21.86 42.03
CA ASP A 23 41.35 -23.15 41.69
C ASP A 23 41.58 -24.04 42.92
N ALA A 24 41.81 -25.32 42.67
CA ALA A 24 42.15 -26.29 43.71
C ALA A 24 43.35 -25.81 44.55
N ASN A 25 43.27 -26.01 45.86
CA ASN A 25 44.26 -25.67 46.89
C ASN A 25 44.49 -24.17 47.16
N LEU A 26 43.63 -23.28 46.67
CA LEU A 26 43.74 -21.85 46.93
C LEU A 26 43.05 -21.39 48.23
N ILE A 27 42.05 -22.13 48.73
CA ILE A 27 41.46 -21.90 50.06
C ILE A 27 42.36 -22.59 51.08
N ASN A 28 43.39 -21.90 51.54
CA ASN A 28 44.46 -22.49 52.37
C ASN A 28 44.66 -21.80 53.73
N ARG A 29 43.75 -20.91 54.11
CA ARG A 29 43.85 -20.14 55.35
C ARG A 29 42.49 -20.02 56.02
N ILE A 30 42.50 -20.20 57.34
CA ILE A 30 41.36 -19.95 58.20
C ILE A 30 41.60 -18.62 58.92
N GLU A 31 40.60 -17.76 58.99
CA GLU A 31 40.66 -16.53 59.78
C GLU A 31 40.06 -16.77 61.18
N GLY A 32 40.64 -16.14 62.21
CA GLY A 32 40.14 -16.18 63.59
C GLY A 32 40.80 -17.25 64.49
N ALA A 33 40.12 -17.58 65.59
CA ALA A 33 40.70 -18.38 66.68
C ALA A 33 41.07 -19.83 66.30
N LEU A 34 40.48 -20.35 65.22
CA LEU A 34 40.73 -21.72 64.73
C LEU A 34 41.95 -21.85 63.82
N ALA A 35 42.56 -20.73 63.39
CA ALA A 35 43.68 -20.70 62.47
C ALA A 35 44.94 -21.44 62.97
N THR A 36 45.10 -21.58 64.29
CA THR A 36 46.23 -22.29 64.91
C THR A 36 45.94 -23.76 65.21
N GLN A 37 44.69 -24.20 65.02
CA GLN A 37 44.21 -25.52 65.42
C GLN A 37 43.85 -26.41 64.24
N LEU A 38 43.54 -25.81 63.08
CA LEU A 38 43.03 -26.49 61.91
C LEU A 38 43.77 -26.02 60.64
N GLU A 39 43.88 -26.92 59.68
CA GLU A 39 44.32 -26.64 58.31
C GLU A 39 43.10 -26.79 57.39
N VAL A 40 42.97 -25.89 56.41
CA VAL A 40 41.91 -25.93 55.40
C VAL A 40 42.53 -26.03 54.02
N ARG A 41 41.89 -26.81 53.15
CA ARG A 41 42.26 -26.90 51.73
C ARG A 41 41.04 -27.29 50.91
N ASN A 42 40.79 -26.61 49.80
CA ASN A 42 39.88 -27.13 48.77
C ASN A 42 40.63 -28.11 47.86
N LEU A 43 40.12 -29.34 47.73
CA LEU A 43 40.75 -30.36 46.88
C LEU A 43 40.46 -30.16 45.40
N GLU A 44 39.29 -29.59 45.09
CA GLU A 44 38.84 -29.27 43.74
C GLU A 44 38.63 -27.76 43.59
N ALA A 45 38.56 -27.27 42.35
CA ALA A 45 38.22 -25.88 42.07
C ALA A 45 36.80 -25.56 42.57
N MET A 46 36.62 -24.38 43.13
CA MET A 46 35.30 -23.85 43.47
C MET A 46 34.76 -23.13 42.23
N GLU A 47 33.63 -23.60 41.74
CA GLU A 47 32.99 -23.12 40.52
C GLU A 47 31.53 -22.71 40.79
N GLY A 48 30.86 -22.17 39.77
CA GLY A 48 29.43 -21.79 39.85
C GLY A 48 29.19 -20.29 39.99
N GLY A 49 30.22 -19.50 40.31
CA GLY A 49 30.18 -18.04 40.19
C GLY A 49 30.14 -17.62 38.72
N ALA A 50 29.03 -17.04 38.27
CA ALA A 50 28.85 -16.57 36.90
C ALA A 50 28.15 -15.19 36.88
N VAL A 51 28.35 -14.43 35.80
CA VAL A 51 27.53 -13.26 35.49
C VAL A 51 26.50 -13.68 34.45
N ARG A 52 25.23 -13.34 34.68
CA ARG A 52 24.16 -13.52 33.70
C ARG A 52 23.82 -12.17 33.10
N GLU A 53 24.17 -11.96 31.84
CA GLU A 53 23.60 -10.85 31.06
C GLU A 53 22.12 -11.16 30.82
N THR A 54 21.26 -10.20 31.12
CA THR A 54 19.82 -10.31 30.93
C THR A 54 19.39 -9.21 29.97
N THR A 55 18.53 -9.56 29.01
CA THR A 55 17.96 -8.59 28.09
C THR A 55 17.00 -7.70 28.88
N ALA A 56 17.15 -6.39 28.71
CA ALA A 56 16.31 -5.39 29.35
C ALA A 56 15.75 -4.45 28.29
N VAL A 57 14.57 -3.91 28.55
CA VAL A 57 13.90 -2.98 27.64
C VAL A 57 14.73 -1.71 27.48
N SER A 58 15.13 -1.40 26.24
CA SER A 58 15.80 -0.15 25.90
C SER A 58 14.82 0.90 25.36
N GLU A 59 15.23 2.17 25.38
CA GLU A 59 14.44 3.27 24.80
C GLU A 59 14.28 3.10 23.28
N ALA A 60 15.32 2.60 22.63
CA ALA A 60 15.31 2.27 21.20
C ALA A 60 14.26 1.19 20.88
N ASP A 61 14.05 0.22 21.77
CA ASP A 61 13.02 -0.81 21.59
C ASP A 61 11.61 -0.22 21.66
N GLN A 62 11.34 0.68 22.62
CA GLN A 62 10.04 1.37 22.72
C GLN A 62 9.77 2.26 21.51
N ILE A 63 10.75 3.07 21.07
CA ILE A 63 10.62 3.93 19.89
C ILE A 63 10.34 3.11 18.64
N ARG A 64 11.09 2.01 18.44
CA ARG A 64 10.90 1.13 17.29
C ARG A 64 9.53 0.46 17.32
N LEU A 65 9.11 -0.08 18.47
CA LEU A 65 7.80 -0.71 18.62
C LEU A 65 6.66 0.28 18.37
N ARG A 66 6.78 1.50 18.91
CA ARG A 66 5.82 2.58 18.66
C ARG A 66 5.68 2.91 17.18
N ALA A 67 6.81 3.07 16.48
CA ALA A 67 6.80 3.36 15.04
C ALA A 67 6.14 2.22 14.24
N GLN A 68 6.41 0.96 14.59
CA GLN A 68 5.79 -0.21 13.96
C GLN A 68 4.28 -0.25 14.18
N VAL A 69 3.80 0.00 15.41
CA VAL A 69 2.37 0.03 15.71
C VAL A 69 1.67 1.19 14.99
N LEU A 70 2.29 2.38 14.94
CA LEU A 70 1.73 3.51 14.18
C LEU A 70 1.64 3.22 12.68
N GLN A 71 2.68 2.62 12.10
CA GLN A 71 2.65 2.21 10.70
C GLN A 71 1.55 1.17 10.42
N TYR A 72 1.37 0.21 11.33
CA TYR A 72 0.30 -0.77 11.23
C TYR A 72 -1.09 -0.12 11.31
N LEU A 73 -1.29 0.82 12.25
CA LEU A 73 -2.55 1.57 12.37
C LEU A 73 -2.83 2.42 11.14
N GLN A 74 -1.81 3.05 10.54
CA GLN A 74 -1.95 3.79 9.28
C GLN A 74 -2.40 2.86 8.14
N ALA A 75 -1.75 1.70 7.97
CA ALA A 75 -2.13 0.75 6.92
C ALA A 75 -3.55 0.20 7.10
N LEU A 76 -3.95 -0.09 8.35
CA LEU A 76 -5.31 -0.51 8.67
C LEU A 76 -6.32 0.60 8.35
N ALA A 77 -6.06 1.83 8.80
CA ALA A 77 -6.92 2.98 8.53
C ALA A 77 -7.07 3.25 7.03
N THR A 78 -5.99 3.19 6.25
CA THR A 78 -6.05 3.30 4.78
C THR A 78 -6.98 2.25 4.19
N SER A 79 -6.85 0.99 4.62
CA SER A 79 -7.70 -0.10 4.10
C SER A 79 -9.17 0.11 4.45
N GLU A 80 -9.47 0.49 5.70
CA GLU A 80 -10.85 0.70 6.16
C GLU A 80 -11.49 1.93 5.52
N MET A 81 -10.75 3.04 5.40
CA MET A 81 -11.22 4.26 4.74
C MET A 81 -11.45 4.03 3.25
N THR A 82 -10.53 3.35 2.57
CA THR A 82 -10.67 3.01 1.14
C THR A 82 -11.91 2.15 0.88
N ALA A 83 -12.24 1.23 1.79
CA ALA A 83 -13.44 0.40 1.67
C ALA A 83 -14.77 1.17 1.82
N GLN A 84 -14.73 2.39 2.36
CA GLN A 84 -15.91 3.25 2.51
C GLN A 84 -16.09 4.22 1.33
N LEU A 85 -15.10 4.34 0.45
CA LEU A 85 -15.16 5.24 -0.69
C LEU A 85 -16.11 4.74 -1.77
N THR A 86 -16.69 5.69 -2.51
CA THR A 86 -17.40 5.40 -3.75
C THR A 86 -16.43 5.29 -4.93
N GLU A 87 -16.91 4.80 -6.08
CA GLU A 87 -16.11 4.69 -7.32
C GLU A 87 -15.57 6.03 -7.85
N ARG A 88 -16.12 7.17 -7.38
CA ARG A 88 -15.72 8.52 -7.79
C ARG A 88 -14.79 9.21 -6.81
N GLU A 89 -14.52 8.56 -5.69
CA GLU A 89 -13.69 9.10 -4.62
C GLU A 89 -12.36 8.35 -4.54
N PHE A 90 -11.31 9.08 -4.17
CA PHE A 90 -10.06 8.46 -3.78
C PHE A 90 -9.59 9.06 -2.44
N LEU A 91 -8.90 8.25 -1.66
CA LEU A 91 -8.24 8.70 -0.44
C LEU A 91 -6.87 9.29 -0.81
N ALA A 92 -6.64 10.56 -0.47
CA ALA A 92 -5.32 11.14 -0.55
C ALA A 92 -4.47 10.58 0.61
N GLN A 93 -3.67 9.53 0.35
CA GLN A 93 -2.95 8.82 1.40
C GLN A 93 -1.95 9.72 2.14
N GLU A 94 -1.41 10.73 1.46
CA GLU A 94 -0.50 11.74 1.98
C GLU A 94 -1.18 12.67 3.01
N SER A 95 -2.52 12.76 2.98
CA SER A 95 -3.28 13.51 3.98
C SER A 95 -3.53 12.72 5.26
N LEU A 96 -3.26 11.41 5.26
CA LEU A 96 -3.50 10.54 6.41
C LEU A 96 -2.50 10.86 7.52
N HIS A 97 -3.01 11.31 8.65
CA HIS A 97 -2.19 11.62 9.81
C HIS A 97 -2.90 11.23 11.11
N VAL A 98 -2.12 11.03 12.17
CA VAL A 98 -2.64 10.77 13.51
C VAL A 98 -3.02 12.11 14.13
N THR A 99 -4.30 12.28 14.47
CA THR A 99 -4.79 13.49 15.13
C THR A 99 -4.65 13.39 16.65
N GLN A 100 -4.92 12.21 17.21
CA GLN A 100 -4.86 11.99 18.65
C GLN A 100 -4.42 10.56 18.98
N VAL A 101 -3.61 10.39 20.02
CA VAL A 101 -3.36 9.09 20.64
C VAL A 101 -4.20 9.01 21.91
N ALA A 102 -5.26 8.20 21.89
CA ALA A 102 -6.21 8.06 22.99
C ALA A 102 -5.65 7.22 24.14
N SER A 103 -4.86 6.18 23.84
CA SER A 103 -4.15 5.39 24.85
C SER A 103 -2.87 4.79 24.28
N GLU A 104 -1.83 4.71 25.10
CA GLU A 104 -0.57 4.05 24.80
C GLU A 104 -0.08 3.37 26.08
N THR A 105 0.07 2.05 26.07
CA THR A 105 0.45 1.28 27.27
C THR A 105 1.42 0.17 26.89
N TYR A 106 2.64 0.27 27.44
CA TYR A 106 3.65 -0.76 27.32
C TYR A 106 3.46 -1.81 28.41
N SER A 107 3.72 -3.07 28.06
CA SER A 107 3.70 -4.19 29.00
C SER A 107 4.79 -4.12 30.08
N HIS A 108 5.92 -3.46 29.81
CA HIS A 108 7.09 -3.39 30.68
C HIS A 108 7.73 -1.98 30.62
N PHE A 109 8.38 -1.57 31.70
CA PHE A 109 9.06 -0.28 31.81
C PHE A 109 10.48 -0.31 31.24
N LEU A 110 11.06 0.88 31.03
CA LEU A 110 12.46 1.02 30.63
C LEU A 110 13.41 0.38 31.66
N GLY A 111 14.34 -0.45 31.20
CA GLY A 111 15.29 -1.17 32.05
C GLY A 111 14.73 -2.41 32.74
N GLU A 112 13.44 -2.72 32.55
CA GLU A 112 12.84 -3.96 33.06
C GLU A 112 13.36 -5.16 32.27
N GLN A 113 13.71 -6.24 32.97
CA GLN A 113 14.22 -7.47 32.36
C GLN A 113 13.07 -8.27 31.76
N THR A 114 13.05 -8.38 30.43
CA THR A 114 12.09 -9.19 29.70
C THR A 114 12.62 -9.49 28.29
N ASP A 115 12.25 -10.65 27.76
CA ASP A 115 12.56 -11.04 26.39
C ASP A 115 11.52 -10.50 25.38
N THR A 116 10.37 -10.04 25.87
CA THR A 116 9.23 -9.64 25.04
C THR A 116 8.62 -8.32 25.50
N LEU A 117 8.47 -7.38 24.57
CA LEU A 117 7.81 -6.10 24.80
C LEU A 117 6.57 -5.99 23.91
N THR A 118 5.42 -5.81 24.53
CA THR A 118 4.13 -5.54 23.88
C THR A 118 3.69 -4.10 24.12
N LEU A 119 3.01 -3.51 23.13
CA LEU A 119 2.43 -2.17 23.17
C LEU A 119 0.95 -2.25 22.76
N GLU A 120 0.07 -1.79 23.64
CA GLU A 120 -1.34 -1.53 23.33
C GLU A 120 -1.52 -0.05 23.02
N MET A 121 -2.03 0.25 21.83
CA MET A 121 -2.23 1.63 21.38
C MET A 121 -3.63 1.81 20.79
N ARG A 122 -4.25 2.95 21.10
CA ARG A 122 -5.43 3.47 20.41
C ARG A 122 -5.12 4.87 19.92
N ALA A 123 -5.32 5.10 18.64
CA ALA A 123 -5.10 6.38 18.00
C ALA A 123 -6.26 6.70 17.05
N GLU A 124 -6.53 7.98 16.89
CA GLU A 124 -7.47 8.53 15.91
C GLU A 124 -6.66 9.02 14.72
N LEU A 125 -7.04 8.54 13.53
CA LEU A 125 -6.43 8.91 12.27
C LEU A 125 -7.46 9.63 11.41
N VAL A 126 -7.02 10.69 10.75
CA VAL A 126 -7.83 11.48 9.84
C VAL A 126 -7.14 11.53 8.48
N GLY A 127 -7.92 11.37 7.43
CA GLY A 127 -7.50 11.53 6.04
C GLY A 127 -8.61 12.20 5.22
N THR A 128 -8.22 12.78 4.10
CA THR A 128 -9.11 13.48 3.17
C THR A 128 -9.46 12.57 1.99
N ALA A 129 -10.75 12.32 1.82
CA ALA A 129 -11.30 11.74 0.59
C ALA A 129 -11.67 12.87 -0.38
N VAL A 130 -11.37 12.67 -1.67
CA VAL A 130 -11.63 13.66 -2.72
C VAL A 130 -12.57 13.05 -3.75
N ASP A 131 -13.70 13.72 -3.98
CA ASP A 131 -14.62 13.41 -5.08
C ASP A 131 -14.08 14.01 -6.38
N THR A 132 -13.94 13.16 -7.41
CA THR A 132 -13.36 13.52 -8.71
C THR A 132 -14.39 13.97 -9.74
N SER A 133 -15.68 14.00 -9.42
CA SER A 133 -16.76 14.31 -10.36
C SER A 133 -16.64 15.72 -10.97
N GLU A 134 -16.35 16.73 -10.15
CA GLU A 134 -16.15 18.10 -10.63
C GLU A 134 -14.91 18.21 -11.53
N ALA A 135 -13.82 17.56 -11.13
CA ALA A 135 -12.59 17.53 -11.91
C ALA A 135 -12.77 16.81 -13.25
N ALA A 136 -13.52 15.71 -13.28
CA ALA A 136 -13.86 14.99 -14.50
C ALA A 136 -14.66 15.88 -15.48
N GLY A 137 -15.59 16.70 -14.98
CA GLY A 137 -16.32 17.66 -15.81
C GLY A 137 -15.41 18.70 -16.47
N LEU A 138 -14.48 19.27 -15.70
CA LEU A 138 -13.50 20.23 -16.21
C LEU A 138 -12.59 19.59 -17.27
N LEU A 139 -12.13 18.36 -17.04
CA LEU A 139 -11.30 17.62 -17.99
C LEU A 139 -12.07 17.26 -19.27
N TYR A 140 -13.35 16.91 -19.16
CA TYR A 140 -14.20 16.66 -20.32
C TYR A 140 -14.31 17.90 -21.20
N GLU A 141 -14.59 19.07 -20.62
CA GLU A 141 -14.66 20.33 -21.37
C GLU A 141 -13.32 20.68 -22.05
N ALA A 142 -12.21 20.49 -21.32
CA ALA A 142 -10.87 20.72 -21.86
C ALA A 142 -10.53 19.75 -23.01
N LEU A 143 -10.96 18.49 -22.95
CA LEU A 143 -10.75 17.50 -24.00
C LEU A 143 -11.67 17.77 -25.21
N ALA A 144 -12.93 18.13 -24.96
CA ALA A 144 -13.88 18.52 -26.01
C ALA A 144 -13.37 19.75 -26.79
N ALA A 145 -12.81 20.75 -26.11
CA ALA A 145 -12.22 21.93 -26.74
C ALA A 145 -10.99 21.62 -27.61
N GLN A 146 -10.28 20.53 -27.32
CA GLN A 146 -9.13 20.05 -28.10
C GLN A 146 -9.53 19.10 -29.23
N THR A 147 -10.80 18.72 -29.33
CA THR A 147 -11.28 17.82 -30.37
C THR A 147 -11.23 18.54 -31.73
N PRO A 148 -10.56 17.96 -32.75
CA PRO A 148 -10.49 18.57 -34.08
C PRO A 148 -11.87 18.79 -34.71
N SER A 149 -11.99 19.80 -35.59
CA SER A 149 -13.21 20.02 -36.35
C SER A 149 -13.57 18.80 -37.21
N GLY A 150 -14.85 18.45 -37.26
CA GLY A 150 -15.33 17.25 -37.96
C GLY A 150 -15.16 15.96 -37.16
N TYR A 151 -14.83 16.05 -35.87
CA TYR A 151 -14.84 14.92 -34.94
C TYR A 151 -15.71 15.24 -33.72
N THR A 152 -16.29 14.20 -33.14
CA THR A 152 -17.05 14.25 -31.88
C THR A 152 -16.41 13.30 -30.88
N LEU A 153 -16.26 13.76 -29.64
CA LEU A 153 -15.75 12.96 -28.54
C LEU A 153 -16.71 11.82 -28.20
N VAL A 154 -16.19 10.60 -28.12
CA VAL A 154 -16.97 9.42 -27.75
C VAL A 154 -17.04 9.33 -26.22
N THR A 155 -18.22 9.59 -25.66
CA THR A 155 -18.44 9.62 -24.21
C THR A 155 -18.21 8.27 -23.54
N ASP A 156 -18.55 7.18 -24.20
CA ASP A 156 -18.50 5.83 -23.63
C ASP A 156 -17.07 5.26 -23.52
N GLY A 157 -16.09 5.89 -24.19
CA GLY A 157 -14.69 5.50 -24.16
C GLY A 157 -13.82 6.37 -23.25
N LEU A 158 -14.42 7.26 -22.46
CA LEU A 158 -13.67 8.15 -21.57
C LEU A 158 -13.19 7.38 -20.34
N THR A 159 -11.88 7.39 -20.13
CA THR A 159 -11.25 6.85 -18.94
C THR A 159 -10.56 7.98 -18.18
N PHE A 160 -10.94 8.12 -16.91
CA PHE A 160 -10.39 9.11 -16.00
C PHE A 160 -9.51 8.38 -14.99
N THR A 161 -8.26 8.81 -14.88
CA THR A 161 -7.29 8.23 -13.95
C THR A 161 -6.76 9.33 -13.06
N VAL A 162 -6.85 9.12 -11.75
CA VAL A 162 -6.18 9.97 -10.76
C VAL A 162 -4.68 9.64 -10.78
N GLY A 163 -3.87 10.68 -10.96
CA GLY A 163 -2.41 10.60 -10.95
C GLY A 163 -1.84 10.79 -9.54
N GLU A 164 -0.63 11.33 -9.48
CA GLU A 164 0.07 11.58 -8.21
C GLU A 164 -0.57 12.74 -7.44
N VAL A 165 -0.62 12.60 -6.11
CA VAL A 165 -0.96 13.70 -5.21
C VAL A 165 0.28 14.58 -5.06
N VAL A 166 0.22 15.78 -5.61
CA VAL A 166 1.32 16.75 -5.64
C VAL A 166 1.53 17.40 -4.27
N GLY A 167 0.47 17.53 -3.47
CA GLY A 167 0.61 18.06 -2.13
C GLY A 167 -0.70 18.12 -1.35
N VAL A 168 -0.56 18.13 -0.03
CA VAL A 168 -1.65 18.33 0.92
C VAL A 168 -1.28 19.51 1.80
N ASP A 169 -2.16 20.49 1.91
CA ASP A 169 -1.96 21.65 2.78
C ASP A 169 -2.43 21.40 4.22
N GLU A 170 -2.08 22.30 5.14
CA GLU A 170 -2.48 22.23 6.56
C GLU A 170 -4.00 22.35 6.76
N ASN A 171 -4.74 22.82 5.77
CA ASN A 171 -6.21 22.92 5.78
C ASN A 171 -6.88 21.67 5.20
N GLY A 172 -6.11 20.64 4.81
CA GLY A 172 -6.61 19.42 4.20
C GLY A 172 -6.95 19.53 2.72
N ARG A 173 -6.54 20.62 2.03
CA ARG A 173 -6.68 20.74 0.58
C ARG A 173 -5.66 19.84 -0.10
N VAL A 174 -6.15 19.03 -1.02
CA VAL A 174 -5.36 18.09 -1.80
C VAL A 174 -5.16 18.65 -3.20
N THR A 175 -3.92 18.76 -3.64
CA THR A 175 -3.54 19.05 -5.03
C THR A 175 -3.08 17.74 -5.67
N PHE A 176 -3.69 17.38 -6.79
CA PHE A 176 -3.43 16.11 -7.46
C PHE A 176 -3.48 16.29 -8.97
N GLU A 177 -2.81 15.38 -9.68
CA GLU A 177 -2.90 15.28 -11.13
C GLU A 177 -4.06 14.37 -11.52
N MET A 178 -4.70 14.68 -12.65
CA MET A 178 -5.75 13.84 -13.20
C MET A 178 -5.61 13.79 -14.72
N ILE A 179 -5.70 12.57 -15.25
CA ILE A 179 -5.50 12.29 -16.67
C ILE A 179 -6.83 11.80 -17.23
N VAL A 180 -7.23 12.37 -18.37
CA VAL A 180 -8.36 11.90 -19.16
C VAL A 180 -7.85 11.33 -20.47
N ASN A 181 -8.31 10.13 -20.82
CA ASN A 181 -8.11 9.54 -22.13
C ASN A 181 -9.47 9.28 -22.78
N GLY A 182 -9.58 9.51 -24.08
CA GLY A 182 -10.81 9.29 -24.83
C GLY A 182 -10.55 9.21 -26.32
N PHE A 183 -11.54 8.69 -27.03
CA PHE A 183 -11.50 8.57 -28.48
C PHE A 183 -12.38 9.63 -29.12
N ALA A 184 -11.90 10.20 -30.22
CA ALA A 184 -12.70 11.06 -31.08
C ALA A 184 -13.11 10.27 -32.32
N ALA A 185 -14.40 10.29 -32.66
CA ALA A 185 -14.93 9.69 -33.87
C ALA A 185 -15.24 10.79 -34.89
N ALA A 186 -14.97 10.55 -36.17
CA ALA A 186 -15.33 11.50 -37.21
C ALA A 186 -16.86 11.67 -37.26
N ASP A 187 -17.30 12.92 -37.39
CA ASP A 187 -18.69 13.25 -37.65
C ASP A 187 -18.98 12.95 -39.13
N LEU A 188 -19.75 11.91 -39.38
CA LEU A 188 -20.06 11.44 -40.73
C LEU A 188 -21.30 12.19 -41.23
N ALA A 189 -21.09 13.16 -42.12
CA ALA A 189 -22.17 13.81 -42.85
C ALA A 189 -22.73 12.86 -43.93
N LEU A 190 -23.66 11.98 -43.54
CA LEU A 190 -24.19 10.91 -44.40
C LEU A 190 -25.22 11.39 -45.43
N ASP A 191 -25.78 12.59 -45.27
CA ASP A 191 -26.91 13.05 -46.09
C ASP A 191 -26.59 13.09 -47.60
N GLN A 192 -25.43 13.63 -47.98
CA GLN A 192 -25.02 13.70 -49.40
C GLN A 192 -24.52 12.35 -49.95
N PRO A 193 -23.64 11.61 -49.25
CA PRO A 193 -23.18 10.31 -49.72
C PRO A 193 -24.31 9.30 -49.92
N LEU A 194 -25.31 9.27 -49.04
CA LEU A 194 -26.44 8.33 -49.17
C LEU A 194 -27.31 8.58 -50.41
N VAL A 195 -27.48 9.84 -50.81
CA VAL A 195 -28.17 10.19 -52.05
C VAL A 195 -27.33 9.78 -53.27
N ALA A 196 -26.01 9.98 -53.21
CA ALA A 196 -25.10 9.65 -54.31
C ALA A 196 -24.99 8.15 -54.61
N ILE A 197 -25.08 7.31 -53.58
CA ILE A 197 -25.05 5.83 -53.73
C ILE A 197 -26.42 5.24 -54.10
N SER A 198 -27.51 6.00 -54.03
CA SER A 198 -28.86 5.51 -54.31
C SER A 198 -28.96 5.00 -55.76
N GLY A 199 -29.40 3.76 -55.95
CA GLY A 199 -29.48 3.13 -57.27
C GLY A 199 -28.17 2.56 -57.83
N GLN A 200 -27.05 2.73 -57.12
CA GLN A 200 -25.76 2.12 -57.50
C GLN A 200 -25.69 0.63 -57.11
N GLU A 201 -24.71 -0.07 -57.67
CA GLU A 201 -24.38 -1.44 -57.29
C GLU A 201 -23.62 -1.45 -55.95
N ALA A 202 -23.81 -2.50 -55.16
CA ALA A 202 -23.31 -2.57 -53.78
C ALA A 202 -21.80 -2.30 -53.68
N GLU A 203 -21.01 -2.88 -54.57
CA GLU A 203 -19.55 -2.75 -54.59
C GLU A 203 -19.10 -1.34 -54.96
N VAL A 204 -19.77 -0.71 -55.94
CA VAL A 204 -19.49 0.67 -56.37
C VAL A 204 -19.84 1.66 -55.26
N ALA A 205 -20.98 1.45 -54.61
CA ALA A 205 -21.39 2.26 -53.46
C ALA A 205 -20.44 2.12 -52.28
N ALA A 206 -19.99 0.90 -51.97
CA ALA A 206 -19.03 0.66 -50.89
C ALA A 206 -17.69 1.37 -51.15
N ALA A 207 -17.19 1.29 -52.38
CA ALA A 207 -15.97 1.99 -52.80
C ALA A 207 -16.13 3.52 -52.70
N TYR A 208 -17.26 4.06 -53.18
CA TYR A 208 -17.56 5.50 -53.10
C TYR A 208 -17.62 6.00 -51.65
N LEU A 209 -18.29 5.26 -50.76
CA LEU A 209 -18.36 5.60 -49.34
C LEU A 209 -16.98 5.59 -48.67
N TYR A 210 -16.15 4.60 -49.01
CA TYR A 210 -14.78 4.50 -48.48
C TYR A 210 -13.88 5.65 -48.96
N GLU A 211 -14.10 6.17 -50.18
CA GLU A 211 -13.33 7.29 -50.72
C GLU A 211 -13.78 8.65 -50.16
N GLN A 212 -15.09 8.83 -49.93
CA GLN A 212 -15.66 10.13 -49.55
C GLN A 212 -15.77 10.34 -48.05
N LEU A 213 -15.79 9.27 -47.25
CA LEU A 213 -15.90 9.34 -45.80
C LEU A 213 -14.59 8.90 -45.15
N PRO A 214 -14.22 9.47 -43.98
CA PRO A 214 -13.02 9.07 -43.23
C PRO A 214 -13.22 7.72 -42.52
N LEU A 215 -13.45 6.66 -43.28
CA LEU A 215 -13.70 5.31 -42.77
C LEU A 215 -12.38 4.56 -42.55
N ARG A 216 -12.30 3.77 -41.46
CA ARG A 216 -11.13 2.92 -41.16
C ARG A 216 -11.09 1.65 -42.02
N ALA A 217 -12.24 1.21 -42.52
CA ALA A 217 -12.41 0.00 -43.33
C ALA A 217 -13.50 0.21 -44.39
N VAL A 218 -13.48 -0.65 -45.41
CA VAL A 218 -14.51 -0.66 -46.46
C VAL A 218 -15.87 -1.03 -45.83
N PRO A 219 -16.93 -0.24 -46.06
CA PRO A 219 -18.24 -0.51 -45.45
C PRO A 219 -18.89 -1.77 -46.04
N VAL A 220 -19.59 -2.53 -45.20
CA VAL A 220 -20.37 -3.69 -45.59
C VAL A 220 -21.75 -3.22 -46.06
N VAL A 221 -22.21 -3.73 -47.21
CA VAL A 221 -23.51 -3.39 -47.81
C VAL A 221 -24.34 -4.64 -47.95
N ASP A 222 -25.29 -4.84 -47.03
CA ASP A 222 -26.27 -5.92 -47.09
C ASP A 222 -27.56 -5.44 -47.76
N ILE A 223 -27.98 -6.14 -48.83
CA ILE A 223 -29.20 -5.79 -49.56
C ILE A 223 -30.25 -6.89 -49.40
N TRP A 224 -31.42 -6.49 -48.92
CA TRP A 224 -32.58 -7.37 -48.82
C TRP A 224 -33.76 -6.82 -49.65
N PRO A 225 -34.44 -7.67 -50.44
CA PRO A 225 -34.18 -9.09 -50.66
C PRO A 225 -32.96 -9.35 -51.56
N LEU A 226 -32.29 -10.49 -51.39
CA LEU A 226 -31.03 -10.84 -52.09
C LEU A 226 -31.09 -10.78 -53.64
N TRP A 227 -32.27 -10.84 -54.25
CA TRP A 227 -32.45 -10.69 -55.71
C TRP A 227 -32.37 -9.22 -56.19
N PHE A 228 -32.38 -8.26 -55.26
CA PHE A 228 -32.25 -6.84 -55.52
C PHE A 228 -30.76 -6.47 -55.44
N HIS A 229 -30.06 -6.46 -56.57
CA HIS A 229 -28.58 -6.36 -56.62
C HIS A 229 -28.07 -4.90 -56.54
N ARG A 230 -28.94 -3.95 -56.19
CA ARG A 230 -28.66 -2.50 -56.20
C ARG A 230 -29.21 -1.82 -54.96
N ILE A 231 -28.59 -0.72 -54.58
CA ILE A 231 -29.08 0.11 -53.48
C ILE A 231 -30.45 0.70 -53.86
N PRO A 232 -31.44 0.69 -52.95
CA PRO A 232 -32.73 1.31 -53.19
C PRO A 232 -32.61 2.78 -53.62
N TYR A 233 -33.44 3.20 -54.58
CA TYR A 233 -33.50 4.59 -55.05
C TYR A 233 -34.04 5.59 -54.01
N LEU A 234 -34.74 5.09 -52.99
CA LEU A 234 -35.30 5.91 -51.92
C LEU A 234 -34.37 5.82 -50.70
N PRO A 235 -33.72 6.92 -50.30
CA PRO A 235 -32.83 6.92 -49.13
C PRO A 235 -33.51 6.46 -47.84
N THR A 236 -34.82 6.64 -47.72
CA THR A 236 -35.63 6.17 -46.57
C THR A 236 -35.66 4.64 -46.42
N ARG A 237 -35.17 3.89 -47.42
CA ARG A 237 -35.03 2.42 -47.38
C ARG A 237 -33.58 1.97 -47.15
N ILE A 238 -32.67 2.90 -46.89
CA ILE A 238 -31.28 2.61 -46.55
C ILE A 238 -31.15 2.82 -45.05
N GLN A 239 -30.82 1.75 -44.33
CA GLN A 239 -30.49 1.82 -42.91
C GLN A 239 -28.97 1.87 -42.77
N VAL A 240 -28.47 2.81 -41.98
CA VAL A 240 -27.04 2.94 -41.71
C VAL A 240 -26.78 2.58 -40.26
N GLU A 241 -25.81 1.71 -40.04
CA GLU A 241 -25.27 1.37 -38.74
C GLU A 241 -23.80 1.80 -38.72
N ILE A 242 -23.43 2.63 -37.75
CA ILE A 242 -22.05 3.12 -37.60
C ILE A 242 -21.41 2.33 -36.47
N GLU A 243 -20.54 1.39 -36.83
CA GLU A 243 -19.69 0.71 -35.87
C GLU A 243 -18.47 1.58 -35.55
N ARG A 244 -18.32 1.92 -34.27
CA ARG A 244 -17.14 2.62 -33.77
C ARG A 244 -16.09 1.56 -33.43
N GLY A 245 -15.09 1.39 -34.28
CA GLY A 245 -14.01 0.43 -34.03
C GLY A 245 -13.18 0.84 -32.81
N GLU A 246 -12.84 -0.15 -31.97
CA GLU A 246 -11.93 -0.03 -30.82
C GLU A 246 -10.58 0.62 -31.17
#